data_AF-A0A937Z4I6-F1
#
_entry.id   AF-A0A937Z4I6-F1
#
_cell.length_a   1.000
_cell.length_b   1.000
_cell.length_c   1.000
_cell.angle_alpha   90.00
_cell.angle_beta   90.00
_cell.angle_gamma   90.00
#
_symmetry.space_group_name_H-M   'P 1'
#
loop_
_entity.id
_entity.type
_entity.pdbx_description
1 polymer ?
#
loop_
_entity_poly.entity_id
_entity_poly.type
_entity_poly.pdbx_seq_one_letter_code
_entity_poly.pdbx_strand_id
1 'polypeptide(L)'
;MRPALQAPYLPLPPDYPGTPRPDRISGLALLRGVFLSTGRVRSASNGALMAAGAGFILLFSLSALLAFAVVYALGRLLPTVPLVAIYTYAEPLSYPDPYLGWRIGVHAIRFLAFLTLLRLSPISGYHGAEHKVVNAIEQTGTVDEEVVRRMPPQHLRCGTNLLAGIAPLLLAFSPDIQMPAWMLAGLLVVGFTLRRQIGWVVQTVFTTKEPSAEQLRAGIASGRLLLERWRTTPVGADSLAERLWRRGLPQVLIGLAVGTALTHYGDAALLWLLQRGL
;
A
#
# COMPACT_ATOMS: atom_id res chain seq x y z
N MET A 1 14.27 21.22 13.26
CA MET A 1 12.95 21.78 12.88
C MET A 1 11.97 20.63 12.63
N ARG A 2 10.88 20.51 13.39
CA ARG A 2 9.82 19.54 13.08
C ARG A 2 9.09 20.05 11.83
N PRO A 3 9.03 19.30 10.71
CA PRO A 3 8.25 19.77 9.57
C PRO A 3 6.78 19.82 9.99
N ALA A 4 6.15 20.96 9.70
CA ALA A 4 4.73 21.24 9.90
C ALA A 4 3.85 20.39 8.95
N LEU A 5 3.98 19.07 9.06
CA LEU A 5 3.18 18.05 8.37
C LEU A 5 2.31 17.29 9.39
N GLN A 6 2.02 17.89 10.53
CA GLN A 6 0.86 17.48 11.31
C GLN A 6 -0.33 18.12 10.64
N ALA A 7 -1.19 17.33 10.00
CA ALA A 7 -2.57 17.77 9.84
C ALA A 7 -3.03 18.24 11.22
N PRO A 8 -3.62 19.44 11.34
CA PRO A 8 -3.98 19.97 12.64
C PRO A 8 -5.01 19.02 13.25
N TYR A 9 -4.56 18.18 14.19
CA TYR A 9 -5.47 17.46 15.07
C TYR A 9 -6.38 18.53 15.67
N LEU A 10 -7.69 18.31 15.61
CA LEU A 10 -8.64 19.26 16.19
C LEU A 10 -8.25 19.51 17.65
N PRO A 11 -8.22 20.75 18.16
CA PRO A 11 -8.07 20.92 19.59
C PRO A 11 -9.22 20.17 20.28
N LEU A 12 -8.87 19.23 21.15
CA LEU A 12 -9.88 18.57 21.98
C LEU A 12 -10.46 19.61 22.95
N PRO A 13 -11.75 19.49 23.33
CA PRO A 13 -12.30 20.27 24.43
C PRO A 13 -11.38 20.15 25.66
N PRO A 14 -11.21 21.22 26.46
CA PRO A 14 -10.36 21.20 27.66
C PRO A 14 -10.67 20.05 28.62
N ASP A 15 -11.94 19.64 28.65
CA ASP A 15 -12.46 18.63 29.58
C ASP A 15 -12.61 17.24 28.94
N TYR A 16 -12.00 16.99 27.76
CA TYR A 16 -12.12 15.69 27.11
C TYR A 16 -11.49 14.61 27.99
N PRO A 17 -12.25 13.63 28.50
CA PRO A 17 -11.72 12.63 29.40
C PRO A 17 -10.71 11.78 28.63
N GLY A 18 -9.45 11.80 29.06
CA GLY A 18 -8.41 10.96 28.49
C GLY A 18 -8.77 9.49 28.70
N THR A 19 -9.24 8.81 27.65
CA THR A 19 -9.53 7.37 27.74
C THR A 19 -8.27 6.56 27.45
N PRO A 20 -8.05 5.44 28.17
CA PRO A 20 -6.94 4.55 27.88
C PRO A 20 -6.96 4.10 26.42
N ARG A 21 -5.80 4.18 25.76
CA ARG A 21 -5.63 3.89 24.34
C ARG A 21 -4.41 3.02 24.08
N PRO A 22 -4.38 2.24 22.99
CA PRO A 22 -3.18 1.52 22.59
C PRO A 22 -2.06 2.46 22.14
N ASP A 23 -0.81 2.13 22.46
CA ASP A 23 0.37 2.94 22.07
C ASP A 23 0.59 2.99 20.55
N ARG A 24 0.33 1.86 19.89
CA ARG A 24 0.51 1.70 18.44
C ARG A 24 -0.63 0.88 17.87
N ILE A 25 -1.18 1.39 16.79
CA ILE A 25 -2.13 0.69 15.94
C ILE A 25 -1.50 0.58 14.55
N SER A 26 -1.58 -0.61 14.00
CA SER A 26 -1.28 -0.90 12.59
C SER A 26 -2.57 -1.23 11.89
N GLY A 27 -2.68 -0.87 10.62
CA GLY A 27 -3.87 -1.11 9.82
C GLY A 27 -3.56 -1.55 8.41
N LEU A 28 -4.58 -2.10 7.76
CA LEU A 28 -4.58 -2.44 6.34
C LEU A 28 -5.99 -2.26 5.79
N ALA A 29 -6.09 -1.57 4.66
CA ALA A 29 -7.32 -1.56 3.86
C ALA A 29 -7.54 -2.95 3.24
N LEU A 30 -8.70 -3.54 3.50
CA LEU A 30 -9.09 -4.81 2.90
C LEU A 30 -9.84 -4.56 1.59
N LEU A 31 -10.08 -5.62 0.80
CA LEU A 31 -10.93 -5.51 -0.40
C LEU A 31 -12.33 -4.99 -0.05
N ARG A 32 -12.84 -5.40 1.11
CA ARG A 32 -14.10 -4.94 1.70
C ARG A 32 -13.93 -4.79 3.20
N GLY A 33 -13.56 -3.59 3.65
CA GLY A 33 -13.46 -3.23 5.06
C GLY A 33 -12.06 -2.82 5.50
N VAL A 34 -11.85 -2.82 6.81
CA VAL A 34 -10.64 -2.32 7.45
C VAL A 34 -10.12 -3.35 8.44
N PHE A 35 -8.82 -3.66 8.38
CA PHE A 35 -8.11 -4.39 9.40
C PHE A 35 -7.33 -3.42 10.29
N LEU A 36 -7.39 -3.63 11.59
CA LEU A 36 -6.59 -2.95 12.58
C LEU A 36 -5.98 -3.97 13.55
N SER A 37 -4.80 -3.67 14.07
CA SER A 37 -4.09 -4.51 15.02
C SER A 37 -3.17 -3.70 15.93
N THR A 38 -3.13 -4.07 17.20
CA THR A 38 -2.14 -3.55 18.17
C THR A 38 -0.90 -4.45 18.28
N GLY A 39 -0.88 -5.56 17.53
CA GLY A 39 0.06 -6.68 17.73
C GLY A 39 -0.35 -7.62 18.87
N ARG A 40 -1.23 -7.18 19.78
CA ARG A 40 -1.82 -8.03 20.83
C ARG A 40 -3.24 -8.46 20.48
N VAL A 41 -4.02 -7.60 19.85
CA VAL A 41 -5.36 -7.92 19.36
C VAL A 41 -5.52 -7.42 17.93
N ARG A 42 -6.53 -7.93 17.22
CA ARG A 42 -6.81 -7.56 15.83
C ARG A 42 -8.30 -7.55 15.53
N SER A 43 -8.72 -6.91 14.44
CA SER A 43 -10.14 -6.76 14.07
C SER A 43 -10.61 -7.61 12.88
N ALA A 44 -9.72 -8.24 12.10
CA ALA A 44 -10.10 -9.07 10.93
C ALA A 44 -9.67 -10.54 11.05
N SER A 45 -10.30 -11.38 10.22
CA SER A 45 -10.00 -12.81 10.09
C SER A 45 -8.76 -13.07 9.22
N ASN A 46 -8.21 -14.28 9.30
CA ASN A 46 -7.10 -14.70 8.41
C ASN A 46 -7.52 -14.67 6.94
N GLY A 47 -8.72 -15.16 6.62
CA GLY A 47 -9.22 -15.22 5.24
C GLY A 47 -9.35 -13.84 4.60
N ALA A 48 -9.79 -12.83 5.36
CA ALA A 48 -9.88 -11.46 4.84
C ALA A 48 -8.50 -10.87 4.51
N LEU A 49 -7.48 -11.15 5.33
CA LEU A 49 -6.11 -10.73 5.10
C LEU A 49 -5.46 -11.45 3.90
N MET A 50 -5.70 -12.75 3.77
CA MET A 50 -5.28 -13.54 2.61
C MET A 50 -5.94 -13.03 1.33
N ALA A 51 -7.25 -12.76 1.35
CA ALA A 51 -7.96 -12.18 0.22
C ALA A 51 -7.43 -10.80 -0.16
N ALA A 52 -7.06 -9.97 0.82
CA ALA A 52 -6.41 -8.69 0.56
C ALA A 52 -5.06 -8.88 -0.16
N GLY A 53 -4.22 -9.82 0.29
CA GLY A 53 -2.97 -10.18 -0.39
C GLY A 53 -3.20 -10.63 -1.84
N ALA A 54 -4.11 -11.58 -2.07
CA ALA A 54 -4.43 -12.03 -3.43
C ALA A 54 -4.98 -10.91 -4.32
N GLY A 55 -5.83 -10.05 -3.76
CA GLY A 55 -6.37 -8.90 -4.46
C GLY A 55 -5.32 -7.83 -4.83
N PHE A 56 -4.26 -7.67 -4.03
CA PHE A 56 -3.12 -6.83 -4.42
C PHE A 56 -2.37 -7.39 -5.63
N ILE A 57 -2.24 -8.72 -5.76
CA ILE A 57 -1.68 -9.34 -6.97
C ILE A 57 -2.58 -9.08 -8.17
N LEU A 58 -3.88 -9.28 -8.03
CA LEU A 58 -4.81 -9.00 -9.13
C LEU A 58 -4.71 -7.53 -9.58
N LEU A 59 -4.68 -6.60 -8.64
CA LEU A 59 -4.51 -5.17 -8.94
C LEU A 59 -3.17 -4.90 -9.63
N PHE A 60 -2.10 -5.54 -9.18
CA PHE A 60 -0.78 -5.45 -9.79
C PHE A 60 -0.79 -5.97 -11.24
N SER A 61 -1.39 -7.14 -11.49
CA SER A 61 -1.50 -7.70 -12.84
C SER A 61 -2.33 -6.81 -13.77
N LEU A 62 -3.48 -6.30 -13.30
CA LEU A 62 -4.28 -5.34 -14.07
C LEU A 62 -3.50 -4.06 -14.37
N SER A 63 -2.70 -3.57 -13.42
CA SER A 63 -1.85 -2.40 -13.62
C SER A 63 -0.73 -2.64 -14.63
N ALA A 64 -0.18 -3.86 -14.68
CA ALA A 64 0.80 -4.25 -15.68
C ALA A 64 0.16 -4.28 -17.08
N LEU A 65 -1.07 -4.76 -17.23
CA LEU A 65 -1.77 -4.71 -18.52
C LEU A 65 -2.03 -3.26 -18.98
N LEU A 66 -2.48 -2.40 -18.06
CA LEU A 66 -2.65 -0.98 -18.35
C LEU A 66 -1.33 -0.31 -18.75
N ALA A 67 -0.25 -0.57 -18.01
CA ALA A 67 1.07 -0.04 -18.31
C ALA A 67 1.59 -0.53 -19.66
N PHE A 68 1.36 -1.81 -20.01
CA PHE A 68 1.69 -2.35 -21.31
C PHE A 68 0.94 -1.64 -22.43
N ALA A 69 -0.37 -1.41 -22.29
CA ALA A 69 -1.16 -0.68 -23.29
C ALA A 69 -0.62 0.75 -23.52
N VAL A 70 -0.27 1.46 -22.45
CA VAL A 70 0.35 2.80 -22.53
C VAL A 70 1.71 2.73 -23.23
N VAL A 71 2.58 1.79 -22.82
CA VAL A 71 3.91 1.64 -23.42
C VAL A 71 3.83 1.21 -24.88
N TYR A 72 2.90 0.34 -25.23
CA TYR A 72 2.63 -0.07 -26.61
C TYR A 72 2.23 1.14 -27.46
N ALA A 73 1.27 1.95 -26.98
CA ALA A 73 0.83 3.16 -27.68
C ALA A 73 2.00 4.16 -27.87
N LEU A 74 2.80 4.40 -26.83
CA LEU A 74 3.98 5.26 -26.91
C LEU A 74 5.03 4.70 -27.89
N GLY A 75 5.24 3.39 -27.91
CA GLY A 75 6.14 2.73 -28.86
C GLY A 75 5.71 2.89 -30.32
N ARG A 76 4.41 3.01 -30.59
CA ARG A 76 3.90 3.35 -31.94
C ARG A 76 4.22 4.79 -32.34
N LEU A 77 4.28 5.71 -31.37
CA LEU A 77 4.59 7.12 -31.60
C LEU A 77 6.11 7.39 -31.63
N LEU A 78 6.89 6.56 -30.95
CA LEU A 78 8.35 6.68 -30.82
C LEU A 78 9.04 5.41 -31.38
N PRO A 79 8.97 5.15 -32.69
CA PRO A 79 9.43 3.89 -33.27
C PRO A 79 10.95 3.65 -33.16
N THR A 80 11.73 4.70 -32.87
CA THR A 80 13.19 4.61 -32.67
C THR A 80 13.57 4.13 -31.27
N VAL A 81 12.63 4.10 -30.33
CA VAL A 81 12.88 3.65 -28.96
C VAL A 81 12.21 2.29 -28.76
N PRO A 82 12.94 1.25 -28.33
CA PRO A 82 12.39 -0.10 -28.20
C PRO A 82 11.53 -0.26 -26.91
N LEU A 83 10.55 0.62 -26.69
CA LEU A 83 9.79 0.71 -25.43
C LEU A 83 9.08 -0.60 -25.05
N VAL A 84 8.53 -1.32 -26.03
CA VAL A 84 7.87 -2.61 -25.80
C VAL A 84 8.89 -3.67 -25.39
N ALA A 85 10.06 -3.71 -26.05
CA ALA A 85 11.11 -4.67 -25.71
C ALA A 85 11.79 -4.34 -24.37
N ILE A 86 11.90 -3.06 -24.01
CA ILE A 86 12.26 -2.62 -22.65
C ILE A 86 11.23 -3.12 -21.64
N TYR A 87 9.94 -2.95 -21.93
CA TYR A 87 8.86 -3.42 -21.05
C TYR A 87 8.93 -4.94 -20.87
N THR A 88 9.02 -5.72 -21.93
CA THR A 88 9.01 -7.18 -21.82
C THR A 88 10.34 -7.78 -21.37
N TYR A 89 11.34 -6.95 -21.03
CA TYR A 89 12.71 -7.36 -20.72
C TYR A 89 13.40 -8.12 -21.87
N ALA A 90 12.95 -7.89 -23.11
CA ALA A 90 13.55 -8.45 -24.32
C ALA A 90 14.79 -7.67 -24.78
N GLU A 91 14.90 -6.38 -24.41
CA GLU A 91 16.12 -5.60 -24.66
C GLU A 91 17.27 -6.03 -23.72
N PRO A 92 18.42 -6.48 -24.25
CA PRO A 92 19.56 -6.90 -23.45
C PRO A 92 20.09 -5.80 -22.53
N LEU A 93 20.69 -6.21 -21.41
CA LEU A 93 21.39 -5.31 -20.51
C LEU A 93 22.79 -5.04 -21.04
N SER A 94 23.22 -3.78 -20.96
CA SER A 94 24.57 -3.35 -21.34
C SER A 94 25.07 -2.29 -20.36
N TYR A 95 26.40 -2.12 -20.28
CA TYR A 95 27.01 -1.06 -19.48
C TYR A 95 28.07 -0.32 -20.32
N PRO A 96 27.94 1.00 -20.55
CA PRO A 96 26.82 1.84 -20.13
C PRO A 96 25.51 1.47 -20.85
N ASP A 97 24.38 1.53 -20.13
CA ASP A 97 23.07 1.24 -20.72
C ASP A 97 22.55 2.47 -21.50
N PRO A 98 22.45 2.42 -22.84
CA PRO A 98 21.95 3.54 -23.64
C PRO A 98 20.45 3.83 -23.40
N TYR A 99 19.72 2.88 -22.80
CA TYR A 99 18.28 2.99 -22.54
C TYR A 99 17.93 3.23 -21.07
N LEU A 100 18.91 3.48 -20.20
CA LEU A 100 18.68 3.62 -18.76
C LEU A 100 17.50 4.55 -18.40
N GLY A 101 17.45 5.73 -19.02
CA GLY A 101 16.35 6.69 -18.81
C GLY A 101 14.99 6.15 -19.24
N TRP A 102 14.94 5.41 -20.35
CA TRP A 102 13.72 4.77 -20.85
C TRP A 102 13.28 3.61 -19.97
N ARG A 103 14.21 2.80 -19.45
CA ARG A 103 13.90 1.74 -18.47
C ARG A 103 13.27 2.31 -17.21
N ILE A 104 13.89 3.35 -16.63
CA ILE A 104 13.35 4.07 -15.47
C ILE A 104 11.96 4.62 -15.79
N GLY A 105 11.78 5.23 -16.97
CA GLY A 105 10.49 5.75 -17.42
C GLY A 105 9.41 4.68 -17.53
N VAL A 106 9.73 3.52 -18.11
CA VAL A 106 8.81 2.38 -18.25
C VAL A 106 8.43 1.82 -16.87
N HIS A 107 9.37 1.67 -15.94
CA HIS A 107 9.09 1.25 -14.56
C HIS A 107 8.25 2.28 -13.81
N ALA A 108 8.49 3.57 -14.04
CA ALA A 108 7.65 4.64 -13.49
C ALA A 108 6.22 4.56 -14.03
N ILE A 109 6.01 4.30 -15.34
CA ILE A 109 4.68 4.10 -15.93
C ILE A 109 3.96 2.94 -15.23
N ARG A 110 4.62 1.80 -15.00
CA ARG A 110 4.03 0.67 -14.26
C ARG A 110 3.60 1.06 -12.86
N PHE A 111 4.49 1.71 -12.12
CA PHE A 111 4.22 2.12 -10.75
C PHE A 111 3.07 3.14 -10.68
N LEU A 112 3.04 4.11 -11.61
CA LEU A 112 1.95 5.08 -11.72
C LEU A 112 0.63 4.42 -12.12
N ALA A 113 0.64 3.43 -13.03
CA ALA A 113 -0.54 2.66 -13.38
C ALA A 113 -1.10 1.93 -12.15
N PHE A 114 -0.24 1.31 -11.34
CA PHE A 114 -0.63 0.67 -10.09
C PHE A 114 -1.26 1.65 -9.10
N LEU A 115 -0.60 2.78 -8.84
CA LEU A 115 -1.11 3.81 -7.94
C LEU A 115 -2.45 4.40 -8.43
N THR A 116 -2.60 4.56 -9.74
CA THR A 116 -3.84 5.04 -10.36
C THR A 116 -4.97 4.04 -10.18
N LEU A 117 -4.77 2.76 -10.48
CA LEU A 117 -5.80 1.74 -10.26
C LEU A 117 -6.13 1.57 -8.78
N LEU A 118 -5.14 1.65 -7.89
CA LEU A 118 -5.36 1.64 -6.44
C LEU A 118 -6.26 2.82 -6.01
N ARG A 119 -6.00 4.03 -6.54
CA ARG A 119 -6.81 5.23 -6.28
C ARG A 119 -8.26 5.05 -6.74
N LEU A 120 -8.45 4.52 -7.94
CA LEU A 120 -9.77 4.28 -8.52
C LEU A 120 -10.55 3.18 -7.77
N SER A 121 -9.85 2.18 -7.24
CA SER A 121 -10.46 1.10 -6.48
C SER A 121 -11.15 1.56 -5.18
N PRO A 122 -12.04 0.74 -4.59
CA PRO A 122 -12.57 0.98 -3.25
C PRO A 122 -11.50 0.96 -2.14
N ILE A 123 -10.34 0.32 -2.38
CA ILE A 123 -9.29 0.13 -1.37
C ILE A 123 -8.78 1.47 -0.84
N SER A 124 -8.60 2.48 -1.70
CA SER A 124 -8.15 3.81 -1.28
C SER A 124 -9.16 4.52 -0.35
N GLY A 125 -10.46 4.21 -0.47
CA GLY A 125 -11.49 4.72 0.43
C GLY A 125 -11.49 3.99 1.77
N TYR A 126 -11.38 2.66 1.77
CA TYR A 126 -11.19 1.89 3.00
C TYR A 126 -9.89 2.26 3.73
N HIS A 127 -8.83 2.61 3.00
CA HIS A 127 -7.56 3.11 3.57
C HIS A 127 -7.75 4.49 4.21
N GLY A 128 -8.49 5.40 3.56
CA GLY A 128 -8.88 6.66 4.18
C GLY A 128 -9.69 6.44 5.47
N ALA A 129 -10.65 5.52 5.47
CA ALA A 129 -11.42 5.18 6.67
C ALA A 129 -10.54 4.60 7.80
N GLU A 130 -9.59 3.72 7.46
CA GLU A 130 -8.60 3.18 8.39
C GLU A 130 -7.82 4.29 9.07
N HIS A 131 -7.23 5.20 8.30
CA HIS A 131 -6.48 6.33 8.83
C HIS A 131 -7.33 7.27 9.68
N LYS A 132 -8.55 7.59 9.26
CA LYS A 132 -9.46 8.45 10.05
C LYS A 132 -9.76 7.84 11.43
N VAL A 133 -10.00 6.53 11.47
CA VAL A 133 -10.25 5.80 12.72
C VAL A 133 -9.02 5.74 13.59
N VAL A 134 -7.85 5.45 13.01
CA VAL A 134 -6.59 5.43 13.75
C VAL A 134 -6.28 6.82 14.32
N ASN A 135 -6.40 7.89 13.53
CA ASN A 135 -6.25 9.27 14.01
C ASN A 135 -7.21 9.57 15.18
N ALA A 136 -8.48 9.16 15.09
CA ALA A 136 -9.44 9.36 16.18
C ALA A 136 -9.04 8.63 17.46
N ILE A 137 -8.61 7.36 17.37
CA ILE A 137 -8.17 6.59 18.54
C ILE A 137 -6.88 7.18 19.11
N GLU A 138 -5.93 7.53 18.25
CA GLU A 138 -4.66 8.13 18.65
C GLU A 138 -4.82 9.53 19.25
N GLN A 139 -5.91 10.23 18.94
CA GLN A 139 -6.21 11.53 19.52
C GLN A 139 -7.02 11.41 20.81
N THR A 140 -8.09 10.62 20.81
CA THR A 140 -9.12 10.61 21.87
C THR A 140 -9.14 9.35 22.73
N GLY A 141 -8.60 8.24 22.22
CA GLY A 141 -8.76 6.90 22.80
C GLY A 141 -10.13 6.26 22.56
N THR A 142 -11.02 6.91 21.81
CA THR A 142 -12.36 6.41 21.48
C THR A 142 -12.61 6.36 19.97
N VAL A 143 -13.73 5.75 19.57
CA VAL A 143 -14.20 5.71 18.18
C VAL A 143 -15.61 6.29 18.12
N ASP A 144 -15.65 7.62 18.22
CA ASP A 144 -16.84 8.43 17.97
C ASP A 144 -16.98 8.77 16.47
N GLU A 145 -18.19 8.65 15.93
CA GLU A 145 -18.40 8.84 14.49
C GLU A 145 -18.18 10.29 14.05
N GLU A 146 -18.60 11.26 14.83
CA GLU A 146 -18.49 12.68 14.50
C GLU A 146 -17.02 13.12 14.50
N VAL A 147 -16.25 12.62 15.48
CA VAL A 147 -14.80 12.81 15.56
C VAL A 147 -14.11 12.14 14.37
N VAL A 148 -14.41 10.86 14.09
CA VAL A 148 -13.79 10.10 12.98
C VAL A 148 -14.04 10.78 11.63
N ARG A 149 -15.26 11.28 11.38
CA ARG A 149 -15.59 11.99 10.13
C ARG A 149 -14.66 13.18 9.85
N ARG A 150 -14.31 13.92 10.91
CA ARG A 150 -13.47 15.12 10.83
C ARG A 150 -11.97 14.84 10.79
N MET A 151 -11.53 13.61 11.06
CA MET A 151 -10.12 13.26 10.96
C MET A 151 -9.62 13.31 9.52
N PRO A 152 -8.33 13.61 9.31
CA PRO A 152 -7.73 13.54 7.98
C PRO A 152 -7.58 12.08 7.52
N PRO A 153 -7.74 11.79 6.22
CA PRO A 153 -7.46 10.48 5.64
C PRO A 153 -5.95 10.19 5.47
N GLN A 154 -5.07 11.14 5.79
CA GLN A 154 -3.61 10.95 5.81
C GLN A 154 -3.14 10.60 7.22
N HIS A 155 -2.10 9.77 7.30
CA HIS A 155 -1.52 9.35 8.57
C HIS A 155 0.02 9.41 8.56
N LEU A 156 0.60 9.92 9.65
CA LEU A 156 2.05 10.12 9.79
C LEU A 156 2.82 8.80 9.87
N ARG A 157 2.18 7.74 10.38
CA ARG A 157 2.78 6.41 10.58
C ARG A 157 2.32 5.37 9.54
N CYS A 158 1.76 5.83 8.41
CA CYS A 158 1.32 4.95 7.32
C CYS A 158 2.49 4.19 6.68
N GLY A 159 2.26 2.93 6.28
CA GLY A 159 3.20 2.12 5.50
C GLY A 159 3.55 2.75 4.14
N THR A 160 2.66 3.55 3.55
CA THR A 160 2.95 4.35 2.34
C THR A 160 4.14 5.28 2.52
N ASN A 161 4.37 5.81 3.74
CA ASN A 161 5.56 6.63 4.00
C ASN A 161 6.85 5.80 3.96
N LEU A 162 6.80 4.52 4.36
CA LEU A 162 7.95 3.63 4.21
C LEU A 162 8.15 3.28 2.72
N LEU A 163 7.07 2.90 2.03
CA LEU A 163 7.11 2.56 0.60
C LEU A 163 7.65 3.72 -0.23
N ALA A 164 7.21 4.96 0.02
CA ALA A 164 7.71 6.15 -0.67
C ALA A 164 9.22 6.35 -0.50
N GLY A 165 9.80 5.92 0.62
CA GLY A 165 11.24 6.01 0.86
C GLY A 165 12.05 4.95 0.13
N ILE A 166 11.50 3.75 -0.05
CA ILE A 166 12.18 2.63 -0.72
C ILE A 166 11.83 2.51 -2.20
N ALA A 167 10.75 3.14 -2.68
CA ALA A 167 10.30 3.06 -4.05
C ALA A 167 11.38 3.48 -5.07
N PRO A 168 12.19 4.54 -4.86
CA PRO A 168 13.29 4.85 -5.77
C PRO A 168 14.30 3.71 -5.89
N LEU A 169 14.59 3.03 -4.78
CA LEU A 169 15.44 1.84 -4.79
C LEU A 169 14.75 0.68 -5.51
N LEU A 170 13.47 0.41 -5.28
CA LEU A 170 12.75 -0.67 -5.96
C LEU A 170 12.65 -0.46 -7.48
N LEU A 171 12.49 0.80 -7.92
CA LEU A 171 12.48 1.17 -9.33
C LEU A 171 13.87 1.08 -9.97
N ALA A 172 14.93 1.33 -9.19
CA ALA A 172 16.33 1.28 -9.67
C ALA A 172 16.99 -0.10 -9.50
N PHE A 173 16.47 -0.94 -8.61
CA PHE A 173 16.92 -2.31 -8.33
C PHE A 173 16.06 -3.33 -9.09
N SER A 174 15.57 -2.95 -10.27
CA SER A 174 14.98 -3.90 -11.19
C SER A 174 16.10 -4.74 -11.82
N PRO A 175 15.85 -6.02 -12.16
CA PRO A 175 16.88 -6.90 -12.72
C PRO A 175 17.47 -6.37 -14.04
N ASP A 176 16.79 -5.40 -14.67
CA ASP A 176 17.18 -4.77 -15.92
C ASP A 176 17.79 -3.37 -15.79
N ILE A 177 18.08 -2.90 -14.57
CA ILE A 177 18.79 -1.64 -14.34
C ILE A 177 20.13 -1.94 -13.64
N GLN A 178 21.23 -1.56 -14.31
CA GLN A 178 22.56 -1.62 -13.72
C GLN A 178 22.99 -0.22 -13.28
N MET A 179 23.21 -0.04 -11.98
CA MET A 179 23.71 1.20 -11.39
C MET A 179 24.89 0.92 -10.46
N PRO A 180 25.88 1.82 -10.40
CA PRO A 180 26.96 1.70 -9.44
C PRO A 180 26.44 1.85 -8.01
N ALA A 181 27.03 1.11 -7.07
CA ALA A 181 26.53 0.98 -5.69
C ALA A 181 26.35 2.33 -4.96
N TRP A 182 27.19 3.32 -5.24
CA TRP A 182 27.09 4.65 -4.61
C TRP A 182 25.83 5.40 -5.06
N MET A 183 25.34 5.20 -6.29
CA MET A 183 24.07 5.78 -6.75
C MET A 183 22.89 5.14 -6.02
N LEU A 184 22.92 3.80 -5.87
CA LEU A 184 21.90 3.07 -5.10
C LEU A 184 21.87 3.52 -3.64
N ALA A 185 23.05 3.70 -3.03
CA ALA A 185 23.17 4.25 -1.68
C ALA A 185 22.62 5.68 -1.59
N GLY A 186 22.93 6.53 -2.58
CA GLY A 186 22.38 7.89 -2.67
C GLY A 186 20.85 7.90 -2.78
N LEU A 187 20.28 7.07 -3.66
CA LEU A 187 18.82 6.91 -3.81
C LEU A 187 18.16 6.43 -2.51
N LEU A 188 18.77 5.48 -1.82
CA LEU A 188 18.27 5.00 -0.53
C LEU A 188 18.29 6.12 0.53
N VAL A 189 19.40 6.86 0.64
CA VAL A 189 19.53 7.96 1.62
C VAL A 189 18.53 9.06 1.32
N VAL A 190 18.46 9.52 0.08
CA VAL A 190 17.54 10.59 -0.34
C VAL A 190 16.09 10.13 -0.19
N GLY A 191 15.75 8.95 -0.70
CA GLY A 191 14.42 8.36 -0.60
C GLY A 191 13.99 8.23 0.85
N PHE A 192 14.81 7.63 1.70
CA PHE A 192 14.51 7.51 3.13
C PHE A 192 14.38 8.88 3.82
N THR A 193 15.21 9.86 3.49
CA THR A 193 15.14 11.21 4.06
C THR A 193 13.82 11.91 3.71
N LEU A 194 13.38 11.80 2.45
CA LEU A 194 12.18 12.46 1.92
C LEU A 194 10.90 11.64 2.09
N ARG A 195 10.99 10.44 2.67
CA ARG A 195 9.91 9.44 2.71
C ARG A 195 8.59 9.94 3.29
N ARG A 196 8.65 10.86 4.28
CA ARG A 196 7.45 11.40 4.94
C ARG A 196 6.77 12.45 4.06
N GLN A 197 7.54 13.29 3.39
CA GLN A 197 7.06 14.32 2.48
C GLN A 197 6.45 13.67 1.23
N ILE A 198 7.21 12.78 0.58
CA ILE A 198 6.74 12.04 -0.59
C ILE A 198 5.56 11.15 -0.22
N GLY A 199 5.65 10.42 0.90
CA GLY A 199 4.58 9.56 1.37
C GLY A 199 3.28 10.32 1.66
N TRP A 200 3.36 11.55 2.19
CA TRP A 200 2.19 12.40 2.39
C TRP A 200 1.49 12.75 1.06
N VAL A 201 2.27 13.10 0.04
CA VAL A 201 1.76 13.37 -1.32
C VAL A 201 1.15 12.11 -1.91
N VAL A 202 1.85 10.98 -1.84
CA VAL A 202 1.37 9.69 -2.37
C VAL A 202 0.08 9.25 -1.67
N GLN A 203 -0.04 9.45 -0.36
CA GLN A 203 -1.29 9.22 0.36
C GLN A 203 -2.41 10.09 -0.18
N THR A 204 -2.19 11.40 -0.23
CA THR A 204 -3.21 12.38 -0.65
C THR A 204 -3.69 12.15 -2.08
N VAL A 205 -2.77 11.88 -3.01
CA VAL A 205 -3.08 11.76 -4.43
C VAL A 205 -3.58 10.36 -4.77
N PHE A 206 -2.95 9.31 -4.22
CA PHE A 206 -3.16 7.95 -4.69
C PHE A 206 -3.75 7.03 -3.62
N THR A 207 -3.09 6.87 -2.47
CA THR A 207 -3.38 5.72 -1.61
C THR A 207 -4.54 5.94 -0.65
N THR A 208 -4.99 7.18 -0.40
CA THR A 208 -6.12 7.47 0.49
C THR A 208 -7.06 8.52 -0.10
N LYS A 209 -8.38 8.28 -0.06
CA LYS A 209 -9.42 9.25 -0.42
C LYS A 209 -10.45 9.39 0.69
N GLU A 210 -11.27 10.43 0.61
CA GLU A 210 -12.41 10.56 1.50
C GLU A 210 -13.31 9.32 1.40
N PRO A 211 -13.54 8.60 2.52
CA PRO A 211 -14.31 7.37 2.50
C PRO A 211 -15.80 7.65 2.28
N SER A 212 -16.48 6.75 1.57
CA SER A 212 -17.94 6.73 1.55
C SER A 212 -18.51 6.42 2.93
N ALA A 213 -19.81 6.68 3.14
CA ALA A 213 -20.47 6.36 4.40
C ALA A 213 -20.37 4.86 4.76
N GLU A 214 -20.41 3.96 3.78
CA GLU A 214 -20.19 2.53 4.01
C GLU A 214 -18.75 2.23 4.45
N GLN A 215 -17.76 2.79 3.75
CA GLN A 215 -16.35 2.59 4.06
C GLN A 215 -16.00 3.11 5.45
N LEU A 216 -16.54 4.29 5.81
CA LEU A 216 -16.36 4.88 7.13
C LEU A 216 -16.99 4.02 8.23
N ARG A 217 -18.21 3.52 8.02
CA ARG A 217 -18.87 2.59 8.96
C ARG A 217 -18.06 1.32 9.16
N ALA A 218 -17.50 0.76 8.09
CA ALA A 218 -16.62 -0.42 8.18
C ALA A 218 -15.34 -0.12 8.99
N GLY A 219 -14.74 1.06 8.80
CA GLY A 219 -13.63 1.53 9.62
C GLY A 219 -14.01 1.66 11.10
N ILE A 220 -15.10 2.35 11.40
CA ILE A 220 -15.61 2.57 12.77
C ILE A 220 -15.87 1.23 13.47
N ALA A 221 -16.54 0.29 12.78
CA ALA A 221 -16.80 -1.05 13.31
C ALA A 221 -15.49 -1.78 13.65
N SER A 222 -14.50 -1.71 12.76
CA SER A 222 -13.17 -2.29 12.98
C SER A 222 -12.45 -1.67 14.19
N GLY A 223 -12.51 -0.34 14.33
CA GLY A 223 -11.94 0.40 15.46
C GLY A 223 -12.59 0.05 16.80
N ARG A 224 -13.92 0.01 16.85
CA ARG A 224 -14.67 -0.36 18.06
C ARG A 224 -14.34 -1.78 18.50
N LEU A 225 -14.35 -2.73 17.56
CA LEU A 225 -13.98 -4.12 17.82
C LEU A 225 -12.53 -4.25 18.32
N LEU A 226 -11.60 -3.48 17.75
CA LEU A 226 -10.21 -3.47 18.21
C LEU A 226 -10.11 -2.99 19.66
N LEU A 227 -10.74 -1.86 20.00
CA LEU A 227 -10.69 -1.28 21.34
C LEU A 227 -11.38 -2.18 22.38
N GLU A 228 -12.53 -2.76 22.03
CA GLU A 228 -13.23 -3.73 22.86
C GLU A 228 -12.31 -4.90 23.21
N ARG A 229 -11.72 -5.55 22.20
CA ARG A 229 -10.77 -6.66 22.41
C ARG A 229 -9.55 -6.23 23.20
N TRP A 230 -9.01 -5.04 22.91
CA TRP A 230 -7.82 -4.54 23.61
C TRP A 230 -8.10 -4.29 25.09
N ARG A 231 -9.28 -3.76 25.46
CA ARG A 231 -9.65 -3.50 26.86
C ARG A 231 -9.91 -4.78 27.64
N THR A 232 -10.48 -5.81 27.00
CA THR A 232 -10.86 -7.06 27.67
C THR A 232 -9.76 -8.11 27.68
N THR A 233 -8.80 -8.05 26.75
CA THR A 233 -7.67 -8.97 26.75
C THR A 233 -6.70 -8.56 27.87
N PRO A 234 -6.21 -9.49 28.72
CA PRO A 234 -5.15 -9.20 29.67
C PRO A 234 -3.82 -8.88 29.00
N VAL A 235 -2.97 -8.08 29.65
CA VAL A 235 -1.60 -7.87 29.18
C VAL A 235 -0.79 -9.13 29.50
N GLY A 236 -0.26 -9.80 28.47
CA GLY A 236 0.54 -11.02 28.60
C GLY A 236 1.88 -10.89 27.88
N ALA A 237 2.78 -11.82 28.15
CA ALA A 237 4.07 -11.93 27.47
C ALA A 237 3.90 -12.63 26.12
N ASP A 238 3.28 -11.96 25.14
CA ASP A 238 3.20 -12.50 23.78
C ASP A 238 4.63 -12.65 23.19
N SER A 239 4.89 -13.73 22.48
CA SER A 239 6.12 -13.93 21.71
C SER A 239 6.19 -13.00 20.48
N LEU A 240 7.37 -12.85 19.88
CA LEU A 240 7.50 -12.08 18.63
C LEU A 240 6.65 -12.69 17.49
N ALA A 241 6.61 -14.01 17.39
CA ALA A 241 5.86 -14.73 16.36
C ALA A 241 4.34 -14.48 16.49
N GLU A 242 3.80 -14.53 17.71
CA GLU A 242 2.38 -14.22 17.95
C GLU A 242 2.04 -12.78 17.60
N ARG A 243 2.93 -11.83 17.93
CA ARG A 243 2.73 -10.43 17.55
C ARG A 243 2.72 -10.24 16.04
N LEU A 244 3.64 -10.89 15.31
CA LEU A 244 3.68 -10.83 13.85
C LEU A 244 2.44 -11.48 13.22
N TRP A 245 2.00 -12.61 13.74
CA TRP A 245 0.78 -13.29 13.31
C TRP A 245 -0.47 -12.42 13.51
N ARG A 246 -0.60 -11.76 14.68
CA ARG A 246 -1.72 -10.87 14.98
C ARG A 246 -1.67 -9.56 14.20
N ARG A 247 -0.50 -9.15 13.69
CA ARG A 247 -0.36 -8.05 12.73
C ARG A 247 -0.77 -8.41 11.30
N GLY A 248 -1.02 -9.68 11.01
CA GLY A 248 -1.58 -10.10 9.73
C GLY A 248 -0.56 -10.31 8.60
N LEU A 249 0.73 -10.07 8.85
CA LEU A 249 1.77 -10.14 7.81
C LEU A 249 1.86 -11.52 7.16
N PRO A 250 1.93 -12.65 7.91
CA PRO A 250 1.96 -13.97 7.29
C PRO A 250 0.74 -14.25 6.40
N GLN A 251 -0.44 -13.82 6.81
CA GLN A 251 -1.69 -14.04 6.08
C GLN A 251 -1.71 -13.26 4.76
N VAL A 252 -1.27 -12.00 4.78
CA VAL A 252 -1.13 -11.20 3.56
C VAL A 252 -0.10 -11.82 2.62
N LEU A 253 1.05 -12.27 3.13
CA LEU A 253 2.08 -12.95 2.33
C LEU A 253 1.58 -14.25 1.69
N ILE A 254 0.82 -15.07 2.41
CA ILE A 254 0.17 -16.26 1.84
C ILE A 254 -0.81 -15.85 0.75
N GLY A 255 -1.62 -14.81 0.99
CA GLY A 255 -2.51 -14.24 -0.01
C GLY A 255 -1.80 -13.81 -1.29
N LEU A 256 -0.66 -13.11 -1.15
CA LEU A 256 0.19 -12.73 -2.28
C LEU A 256 0.71 -13.95 -3.03
N ALA A 257 1.22 -14.96 -2.32
CA ALA A 257 1.72 -16.19 -2.94
C ALA A 257 0.63 -16.94 -3.72
N VAL A 258 -0.57 -17.08 -3.13
CA VAL A 258 -1.73 -17.70 -3.79
C VAL A 258 -2.16 -16.89 -5.00
N GLY A 259 -2.26 -15.56 -4.87
CA GLY A 259 -2.59 -14.67 -5.98
C GLY A 259 -1.63 -14.82 -7.16
N THR A 260 -0.32 -14.84 -6.88
CA THR A 260 0.72 -15.03 -7.90
C THR A 260 0.61 -16.38 -8.59
N ALA A 261 0.39 -17.46 -7.83
CA ALA A 261 0.18 -18.79 -8.39
C ALA A 261 -1.05 -18.81 -9.31
N LEU A 262 -2.18 -18.23 -8.87
CA LEU A 262 -3.40 -18.17 -9.66
C LEU A 262 -3.20 -17.40 -10.97
N THR A 263 -2.51 -16.26 -10.94
CA THR A 263 -2.22 -15.50 -12.17
C THR A 263 -1.31 -16.30 -13.10
N HIS A 264 -0.26 -16.93 -12.57
CA HIS A 264 0.69 -17.69 -13.38
C HIS A 264 0.04 -18.90 -14.06
N TYR A 265 -0.71 -19.71 -13.31
CA TYR A 265 -1.41 -20.87 -13.87
C TYR A 265 -2.59 -20.49 -14.77
N GLY A 266 -3.25 -19.36 -14.47
CA GLY A 266 -4.28 -18.79 -15.35
C GLY A 266 -3.72 -18.40 -16.72
N ASP A 267 -2.59 -17.70 -16.74
CA ASP A 267 -1.90 -17.32 -17.98
C ASP A 267 -1.45 -18.56 -18.78
N ALA A 268 -0.88 -19.56 -18.09
CA ALA A 268 -0.47 -20.82 -18.72
C ALA A 268 -1.66 -21.58 -19.34
N ALA A 269 -2.80 -21.64 -18.63
CA ALA A 269 -4.01 -22.28 -19.14
C ALA A 269 -4.59 -21.53 -20.35
N LEU A 270 -4.59 -20.19 -20.31
CA LEU A 270 -5.03 -19.35 -21.43
C LEU A 270 -4.15 -19.58 -22.67
N LEU A 271 -2.82 -19.57 -22.50
CA LEU A 271 -1.88 -19.86 -23.59
C LEU A 271 -2.10 -21.27 -24.17
N TRP A 272 -2.34 -22.26 -23.31
CA TRP A 272 -2.64 -23.63 -23.74
C TRP A 272 -3.94 -23.73 -24.56
N LEU A 273 -4.99 -22.99 -24.18
CA LEU A 273 -6.25 -22.92 -24.93
C LEU A 273 -6.04 -22.24 -26.30
N LEU A 274 -5.37 -21.09 -26.31
CA LEU A 274 -5.08 -20.33 -27.54
C LEU A 274 -4.26 -21.14 -28.55
N GLN A 275 -3.27 -21.91 -28.09
CA GLN A 275 -2.48 -22.80 -28.93
C GLN A 275 -3.31 -23.96 -29.55
N ARG A 276 -4.47 -24.27 -28.98
CA ARG A 276 -5.41 -25.30 -29.46
C ARG A 276 -6.58 -24.73 -30.26
N GLY A 277 -6.64 -23.41 -30.47
CA GLY A 277 -7.73 -22.75 -31.17
C GLY A 277 -9.07 -22.82 -30.44
N LEU A 278 -9.04 -22.99 -29.10
CA LEU A 278 -10.21 -23.01 -28.22
C LEU A 278 -10.45 -21.63 -27.58
#